data_AF-A0A2V7SPH4-F1
#
_entry.id   AF-A0A2V7SPH4-F1
#
_cell.length_a   1.000
_cell.length_b   1.000
_cell.length_c   1.000
_cell.angle_alpha   90.00
_cell.angle_beta   90.00
_cell.angle_gamma   90.00
#
_symmetry.space_group_name_H-M   'P 1'
#
loop_
_entity.id
_entity.type
_entity.pdbx_description
1 polymer ?
#
loop_
_entity_poly.entity_id
_entity_poly.type
_entity_poly.pdbx_seq_one_letter_code
_entity_poly.pdbx_strand_id
1 'polypeptide(L)'
;MPDPSLPELARSLRALGAARDAATEAAHDAIFAPLIAARVRAARADGIDVVHSFHGASLLEAIERAVNGAAAIGTEDPAVARARSAAARDAIEPLRSALRSLDVHAAAASTSGSGSPEWTAWITALRRAFAAADEACGHLARVLADPPREERNGRWFRRPR
;
A
#
# COMPACT_ATOMS: atom_id res chain seq x y z
N MET A 1 -20.32 20.82 19.80
CA MET A 1 -19.20 20.28 20.61
C MET A 1 -18.17 19.74 19.65
N PRO A 2 -16.90 20.16 19.71
CA PRO A 2 -15.86 19.55 18.88
C PRO A 2 -15.72 18.07 19.24
N ASP A 3 -15.71 17.21 18.23
CA ASP A 3 -15.60 15.77 18.41
C ASP A 3 -14.17 15.41 18.88
N PRO A 4 -14.00 14.89 20.11
CA PRO A 4 -12.68 14.59 20.68
C PRO A 4 -11.94 13.47 19.95
N SER A 5 -12.61 12.72 19.06
CA SER A 5 -12.00 11.61 18.32
C SER A 5 -11.16 12.07 17.11
N LEU A 6 -11.45 13.25 16.55
CA LEU A 6 -10.75 13.79 15.38
C LEU A 6 -9.27 14.16 15.66
N PRO A 7 -8.91 14.81 16.79
CA PRO A 7 -7.51 15.05 17.13
C PRO A 7 -6.70 13.76 17.37
N GLU A 8 -7.33 12.73 17.93
CA GLU A 8 -6.68 11.43 18.14
C GLU A 8 -6.46 10.69 16.80
N LEU A 9 -7.42 10.81 15.89
CA LEU A 9 -7.29 10.34 14.52
C LEU A 9 -6.16 11.06 13.79
N ALA A 10 -6.12 12.39 13.84
CA ALA A 10 -5.06 13.18 13.24
C ALA A 10 -3.68 12.81 13.80
N ARG A 11 -3.58 12.52 15.11
CA ARG A 11 -2.35 12.02 15.76
C ARG A 11 -1.98 10.63 15.26
N SER A 12 -2.95 9.72 15.17
CA SER A 12 -2.77 8.35 14.66
C SER A 12 -2.29 8.38 13.21
N LEU A 13 -2.95 9.16 12.35
CA LEU A 13 -2.54 9.38 10.96
C LEU A 13 -1.14 9.97 10.87
N ARG A 14 -0.79 10.92 11.75
CA ARG A 14 0.56 11.51 11.77
C ARG A 14 1.65 10.48 12.09
N ALA A 15 1.40 9.58 13.04
CA ALA A 15 2.32 8.50 13.39
C ALA A 15 2.48 7.46 12.27
N LEU A 16 1.41 7.19 11.51
CA LEU A 16 1.37 6.20 10.42
C LEU A 16 2.15 6.59 9.15
N GLY A 17 2.91 7.68 9.15
CA GLY A 17 3.86 7.96 8.07
C GLY A 17 5.01 8.84 8.52
N ALA A 18 5.53 8.56 9.71
CA ALA A 18 6.83 9.07 10.13
C ALA A 18 7.93 8.20 9.46
N ALA A 19 8.95 8.88 8.91
CA ALA A 19 9.95 8.35 8.00
C ALA A 19 10.62 7.04 8.45
N ARG A 20 10.91 6.17 7.48
CA ARG A 20 11.78 4.99 7.59
C ARG A 20 12.83 5.03 6.47
N ASP A 21 14.01 4.49 6.77
CA ASP A 21 15.27 4.48 6.01
C ASP A 21 15.26 5.05 4.57
N ALA A 22 16.07 6.10 4.35
CA ALA A 22 16.07 6.99 3.19
C ALA A 22 16.28 6.32 1.81
N ALA A 23 16.95 5.17 1.74
CA ALA A 23 17.21 4.46 0.47
C ALA A 23 15.97 3.73 -0.08
N THR A 24 14.99 3.43 0.77
CA THR A 24 13.73 2.74 0.41
C THR A 24 12.58 3.73 0.20
N GLU A 25 12.81 5.01 0.52
CA GLU A 25 11.78 6.03 0.73
C GLU A 25 11.19 6.57 -0.58
N ALA A 26 11.98 6.75 -1.64
CA ALA A 26 11.48 7.27 -2.91
C ALA A 26 10.55 6.28 -3.65
N ALA A 27 10.89 4.99 -3.65
CA ALA A 27 10.05 3.95 -4.23
C ALA A 27 8.79 3.71 -3.38
N HIS A 28 8.93 3.78 -2.05
CA HIS A 28 7.83 3.76 -1.11
C HIS A 28 6.83 4.89 -1.37
N ASP A 29 7.31 6.14 -1.45
CA ASP A 29 6.48 7.31 -1.66
C ASP A 29 5.76 7.26 -3.01
N ALA A 30 6.42 6.77 -4.06
CA ALA A 30 5.79 6.62 -5.37
C ALA A 30 4.69 5.54 -5.37
N ILE A 31 4.92 4.39 -4.73
CA ILE A 31 3.96 3.27 -4.69
C ILE A 31 2.77 3.58 -3.77
N PHE A 32 3.03 4.17 -2.60
CA PHE A 32 2.02 4.44 -1.58
C PHE A 32 1.53 5.90 -1.56
N ALA A 33 1.93 6.72 -2.54
CA ALA A 33 1.39 8.06 -2.78
C ALA A 33 -0.14 8.15 -2.66
N PRO A 34 -0.95 7.18 -3.15
CA PRO A 34 -2.40 7.21 -2.99
C PRO A 34 -2.86 7.24 -1.51
N LEU A 35 -2.20 6.46 -0.63
CA LEU A 35 -2.50 6.43 0.81
C LEU A 35 -2.06 7.71 1.49
N ILE A 36 -0.89 8.23 1.13
CA ILE A 36 -0.38 9.51 1.65
C ILE A 36 -1.32 10.65 1.26
N ALA A 37 -1.74 10.70 -0.01
CA ALA A 37 -2.69 11.69 -0.50
C ALA A 37 -4.06 11.58 0.20
N ALA A 38 -4.56 10.36 0.43
CA ALA A 38 -5.78 10.13 1.19
C ALA A 38 -5.68 10.65 2.62
N ARG A 39 -4.56 10.37 3.29
CA ARG A 39 -4.26 10.92 4.62
C ARG A 39 -4.22 12.44 4.62
N VAL A 40 -3.59 13.07 3.64
CA VAL A 40 -3.53 14.53 3.53
C VAL A 40 -4.93 15.14 3.35
N ARG A 41 -5.79 14.50 2.54
CA ARG A 41 -7.20 14.91 2.40
C ARG A 41 -7.96 14.76 3.72
N ALA A 42 -7.82 13.60 4.37
CA ALA A 42 -8.48 13.31 5.64
C ALA A 42 -8.09 14.29 6.75
N ALA A 43 -6.84 14.75 6.77
CA ALA A 43 -6.37 15.73 7.76
C ALA A 43 -7.02 17.13 7.62
N ARG A 44 -7.71 17.39 6.51
CA ARG A 44 -8.46 18.62 6.23
C ARG A 44 -9.97 18.40 6.22
N ALA A 45 -10.42 17.17 6.46
CA ALA A 45 -11.82 16.77 6.42
C ALA A 45 -12.37 16.66 7.84
N ASP A 46 -13.68 16.85 7.99
CA ASP A 46 -14.37 16.77 9.26
C ASP A 46 -15.40 15.64 9.26
N GLY A 47 -15.54 14.96 10.40
CA GLY A 47 -16.55 13.92 10.62
C GLY A 47 -16.56 12.85 9.52
N ILE A 48 -17.68 12.76 8.80
CA ILE A 48 -17.92 11.75 7.76
C ILE A 48 -17.02 11.91 6.53
N ASP A 49 -16.57 13.13 6.22
CA ASP A 49 -15.73 13.40 5.04
C ASP A 49 -14.34 12.76 5.18
N VAL A 50 -13.93 12.45 6.41
CA VAL A 50 -12.72 11.66 6.69
C VAL A 50 -12.86 10.24 6.16
N VAL A 51 -14.04 9.62 6.32
CA VAL A 51 -14.30 8.26 5.79
C VAL A 51 -14.25 8.28 4.27
N HIS A 52 -14.87 9.28 3.64
CA HIS A 52 -14.84 9.46 2.19
C HIS A 52 -13.45 9.79 1.63
N SER A 53 -12.46 10.12 2.47
CA SER A 53 -11.09 10.30 1.99
C SER A 53 -10.39 8.97 1.69
N PHE A 54 -10.89 7.85 2.23
CA PHE A 54 -10.30 6.52 2.12
C PHE A 54 -11.25 5.51 1.46
N HIS A 55 -11.23 5.45 0.13
CA HIS A 55 -11.91 4.43 -0.65
C HIS A 55 -10.94 3.27 -0.93
N GLY A 56 -11.11 2.14 -0.26
CA GLY A 56 -10.21 0.99 -0.29
C GLY A 56 -9.99 0.44 -1.71
N ALA A 57 -11.06 0.23 -2.47
CA ALA A 57 -11.00 -0.22 -3.85
C ALA A 57 -10.17 0.72 -4.75
N SER A 58 -10.44 2.03 -4.70
CA SER A 58 -9.71 3.01 -5.52
C SER A 58 -8.23 3.14 -5.12
N LEU A 59 -7.95 3.04 -3.81
CA LEU A 59 -6.58 3.02 -3.30
C LEU A 59 -5.83 1.77 -3.78
N LEU A 60 -6.47 0.61 -3.70
CA LEU A 60 -5.88 -0.65 -4.15
C LEU A 60 -5.55 -0.62 -5.65
N GLU A 61 -6.48 -0.17 -6.50
CA GLU A 61 -6.24 -0.07 -7.95
C GLU A 61 -5.05 0.84 -8.27
N ALA A 62 -4.93 1.97 -7.57
CA ALA A 62 -3.84 2.91 -7.77
C ALA A 62 -2.49 2.31 -7.33
N ILE A 63 -2.46 1.61 -6.20
CA ILE A 63 -1.25 0.93 -5.69
C ILE A 63 -0.85 -0.22 -6.60
N GLU A 64 -1.79 -1.07 -7.02
CA GLU A 64 -1.50 -2.18 -7.94
C GLU A 64 -0.94 -1.67 -9.28
N ARG A 65 -1.45 -0.55 -9.79
CA ARG A 65 -0.91 0.09 -10.99
C ARG A 65 0.53 0.56 -10.77
N ALA A 66 0.82 1.20 -9.64
CA ALA A 66 2.17 1.66 -9.30
C ALA A 66 3.15 0.48 -9.14
N VAL A 67 2.74 -0.58 -8.45
CA VAL A 67 3.52 -1.80 -8.26
C VAL A 67 3.84 -2.48 -9.58
N ASN A 68 2.86 -2.65 -10.48
CA ASN A 68 3.08 -3.23 -11.79
C ASN A 68 4.00 -2.36 -12.66
N GLY A 69 3.86 -1.03 -12.57
CA GLY A 69 4.76 -0.09 -13.23
C GLY A 69 6.20 -0.26 -12.76
N ALA A 70 6.42 -0.34 -11.44
CA ALA A 70 7.73 -0.54 -10.84
C ALA A 70 8.35 -1.89 -11.24
N ALA A 71 7.55 -2.97 -11.26
CA ALA A 71 8.03 -4.31 -11.62
C ALA A 71 8.50 -4.44 -13.08
N ALA A 72 8.03 -3.55 -13.98
CA ALA A 72 8.40 -3.51 -15.39
C ALA A 72 9.68 -2.71 -15.67
N ILE A 73 10.20 -1.94 -14.70
CA ILE A 73 11.39 -1.11 -14.90
C ILE A 73 12.63 -2.01 -15.05
N GLY A 74 13.45 -1.70 -16.06
CA GLY A 74 14.78 -2.31 -16.25
C GLY A 74 14.76 -3.78 -16.69
N THR A 75 13.66 -4.27 -17.26
CA THR A 75 13.58 -5.62 -17.82
C THR A 75 13.00 -5.59 -19.24
N GLU A 76 13.72 -6.22 -20.17
CA GLU A 76 13.27 -6.39 -21.56
C GLU A 76 12.55 -7.73 -21.78
N ASP A 77 12.69 -8.67 -20.84
CA ASP A 77 12.06 -9.99 -20.89
C ASP A 77 10.64 -9.96 -20.29
N PRO A 78 9.59 -10.19 -21.11
CA PRO A 78 8.21 -10.21 -20.63
C PRO A 78 7.93 -11.29 -19.58
N ALA A 79 8.66 -12.41 -19.58
CA ALA A 79 8.49 -13.47 -18.58
C ALA A 79 9.01 -13.04 -17.21
N VAL A 80 10.17 -12.39 -17.17
CA VAL A 80 10.74 -11.80 -15.94
C VAL A 80 9.84 -10.70 -15.40
N ALA A 81 9.36 -9.79 -16.27
CA ALA A 81 8.43 -8.74 -15.88
C ALA A 81 7.14 -9.31 -15.26
N ARG A 82 6.59 -10.38 -15.84
CA ARG A 82 5.41 -11.08 -15.32
C ARG A 82 5.68 -11.75 -13.97
N ALA A 83 6.80 -12.44 -13.82
CA ALA A 83 7.19 -13.09 -12.57
C ALA A 83 7.36 -12.08 -11.44
N ARG A 84 8.04 -10.95 -11.70
CA ARG A 84 8.18 -9.84 -10.75
C ARG A 84 6.84 -9.22 -10.38
N SER A 85 5.98 -8.99 -11.35
CA SER A 85 4.64 -8.46 -11.10
C SER A 85 3.80 -9.40 -10.24
N ALA A 86 3.91 -10.72 -10.45
CA ALA A 86 3.24 -11.70 -9.61
C ALA A 86 3.78 -11.67 -8.16
N ALA A 87 5.10 -11.74 -7.98
CA ALA A 87 5.73 -11.67 -6.66
C ALA A 87 5.41 -10.36 -5.93
N ALA A 88 5.35 -9.25 -6.65
CA ALA A 88 5.01 -7.95 -6.09
C ALA A 88 3.52 -7.84 -5.70
N ARG A 89 2.62 -8.52 -6.44
CA ARG A 89 1.21 -8.66 -6.06
C ARG A 89 1.04 -9.51 -4.81
N ASP A 90 1.78 -10.61 -4.71
CA ASP A 90 1.77 -11.46 -3.51
C ASP A 90 2.26 -10.67 -2.28
N ALA A 91 3.28 -9.83 -2.46
CA ALA A 91 3.81 -8.96 -1.41
C ALA A 91 2.79 -7.94 -0.87
N ILE A 92 1.81 -7.52 -1.67
CA ILE A 92 0.76 -6.58 -1.25
C ILE A 92 -0.57 -7.26 -0.86
N GLU A 93 -0.66 -8.59 -0.86
CA GLU A 93 -1.91 -9.28 -0.49
C GLU A 93 -2.42 -8.91 0.93
N PRO A 94 -1.56 -8.77 1.96
CA PRO A 94 -2.01 -8.27 3.26
C PRO A 94 -2.66 -6.88 3.19
N LEU A 95 -2.08 -5.97 2.38
CA LEU A 95 -2.63 -4.64 2.16
C LEU A 95 -3.96 -4.70 1.40
N ARG A 96 -4.06 -5.56 0.39
CA ARG A 96 -5.32 -5.80 -0.34
C ARG A 96 -6.42 -6.24 0.62
N SER A 97 -6.13 -7.20 1.51
CA SER A 97 -7.07 -7.66 2.52
C SER A 97 -7.50 -6.51 3.47
N ALA A 98 -6.54 -5.71 3.93
CA ALA A 98 -6.81 -4.59 4.82
C ALA A 98 -7.65 -3.48 4.16
N LEU A 99 -7.39 -3.14 2.88
CA LEU A 99 -8.19 -2.17 2.13
C LEU A 99 -9.62 -2.65 1.87
N ARG A 100 -9.82 -3.95 1.59
CA ARG A 100 -11.18 -4.52 1.52
C ARG A 100 -11.90 -4.42 2.86
N SER A 101 -11.22 -4.73 3.96
CA SER A 101 -11.79 -4.59 5.31
C SER A 101 -12.15 -3.14 5.63
N LEU A 102 -11.36 -2.17 5.15
CA LEU A 102 -11.64 -0.76 5.31
C LEU A 102 -12.98 -0.36 4.67
N ASP A 103 -13.22 -0.80 3.42
CA ASP A 103 -14.48 -0.54 2.72
C ASP A 103 -15.69 -1.19 3.42
N VAL A 104 -15.53 -2.42 3.93
CA VAL A 104 -16.58 -3.11 4.69
C VAL A 104 -17.04 -2.29 5.90
N HIS A 105 -16.11 -1.62 6.59
CA HIS A 105 -16.43 -0.81 7.77
C HIS A 105 -16.83 0.64 7.45
N ALA A 106 -16.52 1.14 6.25
CA ALA A 106 -16.76 2.54 5.88
C ALA A 106 -18.25 2.92 5.90
N ALA A 107 -19.12 2.05 5.38
CA ALA A 107 -20.56 2.33 5.33
C ALA A 107 -21.18 2.48 6.73
N ALA A 108 -20.84 1.56 7.65
CA ALA A 108 -21.35 1.58 9.02
C ALA A 108 -20.80 2.77 9.83
N ALA A 109 -19.50 3.08 9.68
CA ALA A 109 -18.91 4.25 10.33
C ALA A 109 -19.51 5.58 9.84
N SER A 110 -19.89 5.64 8.57
CA SER A 110 -20.52 6.81 7.96
C SER A 110 -21.90 7.12 8.56
N THR A 111 -22.65 6.09 8.97
CA THR A 111 -24.01 6.25 9.51
C THR A 111 -24.03 6.44 11.03
N SER A 112 -23.10 5.82 11.76
CA SER A 112 -23.12 5.81 13.23
C SER A 112 -22.48 7.04 13.87
N GLY A 113 -21.68 7.80 13.10
CA GLY A 113 -20.98 8.97 13.59
C GLY A 113 -19.76 8.65 14.47
N SER A 114 -19.04 9.71 14.81
CA SER A 114 -17.81 9.63 15.59
C SER A 114 -18.03 9.11 17.02
N GLY A 115 -17.13 8.25 17.49
CA GLY A 115 -17.17 7.67 18.84
C GLY A 115 -18.02 6.40 18.97
N SER A 116 -18.66 5.95 17.89
CA SER A 116 -19.36 4.68 17.87
C SER A 116 -18.40 3.47 17.79
N PRO A 117 -18.87 2.25 18.12
CA PRO A 117 -18.12 1.03 17.86
C PRO A 117 -17.76 0.85 16.38
N GLU A 118 -18.65 1.24 15.45
CA GLU A 118 -18.41 1.17 14.01
C GLU A 118 -17.30 2.13 13.56
N TRP A 119 -17.28 3.35 14.11
CA TRP A 119 -16.18 4.29 13.90
C TRP A 119 -14.85 3.72 14.39
N THR A 120 -14.84 3.11 15.58
CA THR A 120 -13.65 2.47 16.15
C THR A 120 -13.17 1.29 15.31
N ALA A 121 -14.10 0.48 14.78
CA ALA A 121 -13.80 -0.62 13.87
C ALA A 121 -13.18 -0.11 12.56
N TRP A 122 -13.72 0.98 12.00
CA TRP A 122 -13.17 1.62 10.80
C TRP A 122 -11.77 2.19 11.05
N ILE A 123 -11.53 2.87 12.17
CA ILE A 123 -10.18 3.32 12.57
C ILE A 123 -9.21 2.16 12.72
N THR A 124 -9.66 1.04 13.29
CA THR A 124 -8.84 -0.17 13.43
C THR A 124 -8.48 -0.75 12.06
N ALA A 125 -9.43 -0.82 11.14
CA ALA A 125 -9.17 -1.26 9.76
C ALA A 125 -8.20 -0.31 9.03
N LEU A 126 -8.34 1.00 9.23
CA LEU A 126 -7.44 2.00 8.65
C LEU A 126 -6.01 1.83 9.16
N ARG A 127 -5.83 1.64 10.47
CA ARG A 127 -4.52 1.35 11.09
C ARG A 127 -3.90 0.07 10.50
N ARG A 128 -4.70 -0.97 10.29
CA ARG A 128 -4.24 -2.22 9.64
C ARG A 128 -3.81 -2.00 8.19
N ALA A 129 -4.51 -1.16 7.43
CA ALA A 129 -4.13 -0.86 6.05
C ALA A 129 -2.77 -0.16 5.97
N PHE A 130 -2.51 0.84 6.81
CA PHE A 130 -1.20 1.49 6.87
C PHE A 130 -0.09 0.53 7.35
N ALA A 131 -0.34 -0.27 8.39
CA ALA A 131 0.63 -1.26 8.84
C ALA A 131 0.97 -2.31 7.76
N ALA A 132 -0.04 -2.74 6.99
CA ALA A 132 0.16 -3.66 5.87
C ALA A 132 0.93 -3.00 4.70
N ALA A 133 0.75 -1.70 4.47
CA ALA A 133 1.56 -0.96 3.50
C ALA A 133 3.03 -0.88 3.94
N ASP A 134 3.29 -0.62 5.22
CA ASP A 134 4.65 -0.62 5.79
C ASP A 134 5.33 -1.99 5.67
N GLU A 135 4.61 -3.07 5.95
CA GLU A 135 5.10 -4.44 5.79
C GLU A 135 5.40 -4.76 4.31
N ALA A 136 4.44 -4.44 3.43
CA ALA A 136 4.59 -4.65 2.00
C ALA A 136 5.79 -3.90 1.42
N CYS A 137 6.14 -2.72 1.94
CA CYS A 137 7.33 -1.97 1.53
C CYS A 137 8.61 -2.82 1.65
N GLY A 138 8.81 -3.50 2.78
CA GLY A 138 9.99 -4.35 2.99
C GLY A 138 10.04 -5.55 2.05
N HIS A 139 8.88 -6.10 1.66
CA HIS A 139 8.80 -7.20 0.69
C HIS A 139 9.00 -6.71 -0.74
N LEU A 140 8.37 -5.61 -1.13
CA LEU A 140 8.51 -4.98 -2.44
C LEU A 140 9.95 -4.53 -2.69
N ALA A 141 10.63 -3.96 -1.70
CA ALA A 141 12.04 -3.59 -1.82
C ALA A 141 12.90 -4.80 -2.22
N ARG A 142 12.65 -5.98 -1.63
CA ARG A 142 13.38 -7.22 -2.00
C ARG A 142 13.04 -7.71 -3.40
N VAL A 143 11.75 -7.72 -3.76
CA VAL A 143 11.28 -8.19 -5.08
C VAL A 143 11.78 -7.28 -6.21
N LEU A 144 11.81 -5.97 -5.98
CA LEU A 144 12.17 -4.96 -6.98
C LEU A 144 13.68 -4.71 -7.05
N ALA A 145 14.42 -4.90 -5.95
CA ALA A 145 15.88 -4.73 -5.93
C ALA A 145 16.64 -5.91 -6.53
N ASP A 146 16.04 -7.11 -6.65
CA ASP A 146 16.72 -8.27 -7.22
C ASP A 146 16.80 -8.12 -8.76
N PRO A 147 17.96 -7.79 -9.36
CA PRO A 147 18.09 -7.76 -10.81
C PRO A 147 17.79 -9.16 -11.37
N PRO A 148 17.32 -9.28 -12.63
CA PRO A 148 17.18 -10.60 -13.21
C PRO A 148 18.58 -11.20 -13.17
N ARG A 149 18.77 -12.32 -12.47
CA ARG A 149 20.03 -13.04 -12.54
C ARG A 149 20.20 -13.39 -14.01
N GLU A 150 21.09 -12.70 -14.71
CA GLU A 150 21.53 -13.12 -16.04
C GLU A 150 21.87 -14.60 -15.91
N GLU A 151 21.17 -15.43 -16.68
CA GLU A 151 21.50 -16.83 -16.82
C GLU A 151 22.90 -16.91 -17.45
N ARG A 152 23.95 -16.86 -16.62
CA ARG A 152 25.27 -17.40 -16.93
C ARG A 152 25.16 -18.92 -17.05
N ASN A 153 24.39 -19.41 -18.01
CA ASN A 153 24.34 -20.83 -18.37
C ASN A 153 24.27 -21.06 -19.89
N GLY A 154 24.76 -20.10 -20.68
CA GLY A 154 25.20 -20.32 -22.07
C GLY A 154 26.44 -21.23 -22.21
N ARG A 155 26.67 -22.21 -21.33
CA ARG A 155 27.79 -23.16 -21.42
C ARG A 155 27.40 -24.57 -21.01
N TRP A 156 26.50 -25.23 -21.75
CA TRP A 156 26.32 -26.68 -21.57
C TRP A 156 26.36 -27.54 -22.83
N PHE A 157 26.49 -27.00 -24.05
CA PHE A 157 26.77 -27.85 -25.22
C PHE A 157 27.71 -27.21 -26.26
N ARG A 158 29.02 -27.35 -26.05
CA ARG A 158 29.98 -27.56 -27.15
C ARG A 158 30.42 -29.02 -27.06
N ARG A 159 29.99 -29.87 -28.00
CA ARG A 159 30.66 -31.15 -28.26
C ARG A 159 31.74 -30.92 -29.32
N PRO A 160 32.99 -31.36 -29.11
CA PRO A 160 34.00 -31.40 -30.17
C PRO A 160 33.61 -32.45 -31.22
N ARG A 161 33.95 -32.17 -32.47
CA ARG A 161 33.92 -33.13 -33.58
C ARG A 161 34.98 -34.21 -33.38
#